data_AF-A0A8H6DIY7-F1
#
_entry.id   AF-A0A8H6DIY7-F1
#
_cell.length_a   1.000
_cell.length_b   1.000
_cell.length_c   1.000
_cell.angle_alpha   90.00
_cell.angle_beta   90.00
_cell.angle_gamma   90.00
#
_symmetry.space_group_name_H-M   'P 1'
#
loop_
_entity.id
_entity.type
_entity.pdbx_description
1 polymer ?
#
loop_
_entity_poly.entity_id
_entity_poly.type
_entity_poly.pdbx_seq_one_letter_code
_entity_poly.pdbx_strand_id
1 'polypeptide(L)'
;MRRILHMNHHYPLTKEMFNTNNTLRFDLEHPEQVILIPTKYNNRIDMEKAVKEVVAKMKESRERLGEMGRDKTLSQGQVQSTIDIATNIVESMNHIVKRYYNEREEGLSVMKQREYAAIKDAGMSKPFKHAAIALKYHLDLQEKWFTFQVARRGREMEDGLDKLKRYSQEALLISNGNEPLWGTTLA
;
A
#
# COMPACT_ATOMS: atom_id res chain seq x y z
N MET A 1 -15.93 7.48 18.65
CA MET A 1 -16.68 6.50 17.83
C MET A 1 -15.79 6.09 16.65
N ARG A 2 -15.41 4.81 16.51
CA ARG A 2 -14.64 4.35 15.33
C ARG A 2 -15.62 4.15 14.17
N ARG A 3 -15.54 4.99 13.13
CA ARG A 3 -16.32 4.80 11.89
C ARG A 3 -15.55 3.85 10.99
N ILE A 4 -16.14 2.67 10.74
CA ILE A 4 -15.63 1.64 9.82
C ILE A 4 -16.41 1.77 8.53
N LEU A 5 -15.71 1.94 7.41
CA LEU A 5 -16.31 1.94 6.09
C LEU A 5 -16.15 0.56 5.46
N HIS A 6 -17.27 -0.09 5.15
CA HIS A 6 -17.27 -1.30 4.34
C HIS A 6 -17.04 -0.92 2.89
N MET A 7 -15.94 -1.40 2.34
CA MET A 7 -15.57 -1.14 0.95
C MET A 7 -16.24 -2.18 0.06
N ASN A 8 -17.09 -1.70 -0.84
CA ASN A 8 -17.60 -2.50 -1.95
C ASN A 8 -16.76 -2.18 -3.19
N HIS A 9 -16.40 -3.21 -3.95
CA HIS A 9 -15.54 -3.15 -5.13
C HIS A 9 -16.14 -2.29 -6.27
N HIS A 10 -17.43 -1.96 -6.19
CA HIS A 10 -18.15 -1.11 -7.15
C HIS A 10 -17.98 0.40 -6.95
N TYR A 11 -17.28 0.89 -5.92
CA TYR A 11 -17.16 2.32 -5.66
C TYR A 11 -15.69 2.79 -5.61
N PRO A 12 -15.30 3.78 -6.44
CA PRO A 12 -13.95 4.33 -6.39
C PRO A 12 -13.70 5.05 -5.08
N LEU A 13 -12.49 4.91 -4.54
CA LEU A 13 -12.05 5.55 -3.31
C LEU A 13 -11.96 7.07 -3.49
N THR A 14 -12.76 7.83 -2.74
CA THR A 14 -12.70 9.30 -2.74
C THR A 14 -11.85 9.82 -1.58
N LYS A 15 -11.23 10.99 -1.76
CA LYS A 15 -10.48 11.68 -0.68
C LYS A 15 -11.34 11.92 0.57
N GLU A 16 -12.63 12.17 0.37
CA GLU A 16 -13.58 12.41 1.46
C GLU A 16 -13.75 11.17 2.35
N MET A 17 -13.82 9.98 1.74
CA MET A 17 -13.96 8.70 2.46
C MET A 17 -12.80 8.44 3.45
N PHE A 18 -11.57 8.83 3.11
CA PHE A 18 -10.41 8.72 4.02
C PHE A 18 -10.42 9.74 5.16
N ASN A 19 -11.12 10.86 5.00
CA ASN A 19 -11.18 11.90 6.02
C ASN A 19 -12.33 11.67 7.02
N THR A 20 -13.42 11.04 6.58
CA THR A 20 -14.61 10.80 7.42
C THR A 20 -14.58 9.45 8.16
N ASN A 21 -13.73 8.52 7.73
CA ASN A 21 -13.65 7.16 8.29
C ASN A 21 -12.27 6.89 8.89
N ASN A 22 -12.24 6.07 9.94
CA ASN A 22 -11.00 5.75 10.66
C ASN A 22 -10.38 4.44 10.16
N THR A 23 -11.19 3.56 9.58
CA THR A 23 -10.77 2.24 9.14
C THR A 23 -11.57 1.85 7.90
N LEU A 24 -10.87 1.35 6.89
CA LEU A 24 -11.44 0.72 5.72
C LEU A 24 -11.49 -0.78 5.99
N ARG A 25 -12.64 -1.39 5.70
CA ARG A 25 -12.84 -2.82 5.80
C ARG A 25 -13.05 -3.40 4.42
N PHE A 26 -12.20 -4.35 4.07
CA PHE A 26 -12.30 -5.13 2.85
C PHE A 26 -12.64 -6.55 3.23
N ASP A 27 -13.78 -7.02 2.77
CA ASP A 27 -14.19 -8.42 2.90
C ASP A 27 -13.79 -9.10 1.59
N LEU A 28 -12.74 -9.93 1.64
CA LEU A 28 -12.44 -10.88 0.56
C LEU A 28 -13.49 -12.01 0.56
N GLU A 29 -13.47 -12.89 -0.45
CA GLU A 29 -14.51 -13.90 -0.64
C GLU A 29 -14.79 -14.78 0.59
N HIS A 30 -13.75 -15.02 1.40
CA HIS A 30 -13.91 -15.79 2.62
C HIS A 30 -14.04 -14.89 3.85
N PRO A 31 -14.98 -15.18 4.78
CA PRO A 31 -15.21 -14.39 5.99
C PRO A 31 -13.98 -14.25 6.90
N GLU A 32 -12.98 -15.11 6.72
CA GLU A 32 -11.71 -15.11 7.47
C GLU A 32 -10.64 -14.19 6.85
N GLN A 33 -10.87 -13.72 5.62
CA GLN A 33 -9.98 -12.85 4.86
C GLN A 33 -10.41 -11.38 4.93
N VAL A 34 -10.87 -10.95 6.10
CA VAL A 34 -11.18 -9.54 6.35
C VAL A 34 -9.88 -8.78 6.55
N ILE A 35 -9.73 -7.68 5.81
CA ILE A 35 -8.60 -6.76 5.96
C ILE A 35 -9.13 -5.44 6.51
N LEU A 36 -8.53 -5.00 7.62
CA LEU A 36 -8.84 -3.73 8.26
C LEU A 36 -7.65 -2.79 8.11
N ILE A 37 -7.82 -1.72 7.33
CA ILE A 37 -6.77 -0.74 7.08
C ILE A 37 -7.13 0.58 7.75
N PRO A 38 -6.41 1.00 8.80
CA PRO A 38 -6.46 2.37 9.30
C PRO A 38 -6.26 3.40 8.18
N THR A 39 -7.12 4.42 8.12
CA THR A 39 -6.99 5.50 7.11
C THR A 39 -5.85 6.46 7.43
N LYS A 40 -5.29 6.40 8.65
CA LYS A 40 -4.17 7.20 9.12
C LYS A 40 -3.27 6.36 10.03
N TYR A 41 -1.97 6.63 9.95
CA TYR A 41 -0.96 6.01 10.81
C TYR A 41 -0.12 7.07 11.51
N ASN A 42 0.06 6.89 12.82
CA ASN A 42 0.89 7.79 13.63
C ASN A 42 2.38 7.41 13.56
N ASN A 43 2.70 6.15 13.30
CA ASN A 43 4.07 5.66 13.25
C ASN A 43 4.31 4.77 12.03
N ARG A 44 5.60 4.62 11.68
CA ARG A 44 6.03 3.88 10.49
C ARG A 44 5.81 2.38 10.65
N ILE A 45 6.05 1.86 11.86
CA ILE A 45 6.05 0.41 12.13
C ILE A 45 4.66 -0.18 11.87
N ASP A 46 3.60 0.49 12.33
CA ASP A 46 2.22 0.05 12.14
C ASP A 46 1.81 0.11 10.66
N MET A 47 2.23 1.17 9.95
CA MET A 47 1.99 1.31 8.51
C MET A 47 2.74 0.21 7.74
N GLU A 48 4.00 -0.06 8.07
CA GLU A 48 4.78 -1.13 7.44
C GLU A 48 4.22 -2.52 7.75
N LYS A 49 3.70 -2.73 8.96
CA LYS A 49 3.01 -3.97 9.32
C LYS A 49 1.76 -4.17 8.46
N ALA A 50 0.97 -3.12 8.25
CA ALA A 50 -0.21 -3.21 7.40
C ALA A 50 0.13 -3.45 5.92
N VAL A 51 1.20 -2.84 5.39
CA VAL A 51 1.67 -3.15 4.02
C VAL A 51 2.00 -4.64 3.89
N LYS A 52 2.73 -5.19 4.87
CA LYS A 52 3.07 -6.63 4.88
C LYS A 52 1.84 -7.52 4.99
N GLU A 53 0.85 -7.11 5.79
CA GLU A 53 -0.41 -7.83 5.94
C GLU A 53 -1.20 -7.87 4.63
N VAL A 54 -1.29 -6.75 3.92
CA VAL A 54 -1.91 -6.68 2.58
C VAL A 54 -1.24 -7.66 1.61
N VAL A 55 0.10 -7.63 1.53
CA VAL A 55 0.86 -8.54 0.66
C VAL A 55 0.68 -10.00 1.06
N ALA A 56 0.69 -10.29 2.36
CA ALA A 56 0.46 -11.64 2.87
C ALA A 56 -0.94 -12.16 2.50
N LYS A 57 -1.96 -11.31 2.59
CA LYS A 57 -3.33 -11.66 2.20
C LYS A 57 -3.52 -11.86 0.70
N MET A 58 -2.77 -11.13 -0.14
CA MET A 58 -2.72 -11.42 -1.59
C MET A 58 -2.12 -12.78 -1.86
N LYS A 59 -1.04 -13.12 -1.16
CA LYS A 59 -0.42 -14.45 -1.25
C LYS A 59 -1.39 -15.56 -0.81
N GLU A 60 -2.07 -15.38 0.32
CA GLU A 60 -3.07 -16.33 0.82
C GLU A 60 -4.23 -16.52 -0.17
N SER A 61 -4.76 -15.43 -0.72
CA SER A 61 -5.84 -15.48 -1.72
C SER A 61 -5.39 -16.20 -2.99
N ARG A 62 -4.15 -15.96 -3.43
CA ARG A 62 -3.55 -16.64 -4.57
C ARG A 62 -3.44 -18.15 -4.35
N GLU A 63 -2.97 -18.58 -3.19
CA GLU A 63 -2.81 -20.00 -2.85
C GLU A 63 -4.17 -20.71 -2.86
N ARG A 64 -5.19 -20.11 -2.24
CA ARG A 64 -6.56 -20.65 -2.23
C ARG A 64 -7.18 -20.75 -3.62
N LEU A 65 -7.06 -19.70 -4.45
CA LEU A 65 -7.54 -19.76 -5.82
C LEU A 65 -6.83 -20.85 -6.62
N GLY A 66 -5.53 -21.07 -6.36
CA GLY A 66 -4.79 -22.18 -6.93
C GLY A 66 -5.34 -23.55 -6.53
N GLU A 67 -5.70 -23.74 -5.26
CA GLU A 67 -6.36 -24.96 -4.76
C GLU A 67 -7.71 -25.19 -5.44
N MET A 68 -8.58 -24.17 -5.46
CA MET A 68 -9.88 -24.26 -6.12
C MET A 68 -9.78 -24.50 -7.62
N GLY A 69 -8.75 -23.93 -8.27
CA GLY A 69 -8.44 -24.18 -9.67
C GLY A 69 -8.16 -25.67 -9.92
N ARG A 70 -7.30 -26.28 -9.09
CA ARG A 70 -6.99 -27.73 -9.15
C ARG A 70 -8.20 -28.60 -8.87
N ASP A 71 -9.04 -28.19 -7.91
CA ASP A 71 -10.26 -28.92 -7.53
C ASP A 71 -11.42 -28.72 -8.53
N LYS A 72 -11.23 -27.90 -9.58
CA LYS A 72 -12.25 -27.59 -10.59
C LYS A 72 -13.52 -26.95 -10.02
N THR A 73 -13.38 -26.22 -8.92
CA THR A 73 -14.48 -25.54 -8.23
C THR A 73 -14.45 -24.02 -8.41
N LEU A 74 -13.44 -23.49 -9.09
CA LEU A 74 -13.22 -22.07 -9.24
C LEU A 74 -14.09 -21.47 -10.35
N SER A 75 -14.88 -20.45 -10.01
CA SER A 75 -15.67 -19.70 -10.99
C SER A 75 -15.00 -18.40 -11.44
N GLN A 76 -15.32 -17.96 -12.65
CA GLN A 76 -14.84 -16.67 -13.17
C GLN A 76 -15.30 -15.48 -12.31
N GLY A 77 -16.52 -15.52 -11.80
CA GLY A 77 -17.06 -14.47 -10.93
C GLY A 77 -16.23 -14.31 -9.66
N GLN A 78 -15.74 -15.42 -9.10
CA GLN A 78 -14.93 -15.40 -7.90
C GLN A 78 -13.54 -14.80 -8.11
N VAL A 79 -12.92 -15.16 -9.23
CA VAL A 79 -11.64 -14.57 -9.65
C VAL A 79 -11.78 -13.07 -9.83
N GLN A 80 -12.82 -12.62 -10.52
CA GLN A 80 -13.05 -11.20 -10.77
C GLN A 80 -13.28 -10.41 -9.48
N SER A 81 -14.18 -10.89 -8.61
CA SER A 81 -14.46 -10.30 -7.29
C SER A 81 -13.18 -10.15 -6.45
N THR A 82 -12.40 -11.23 -6.35
CA THR A 82 -11.15 -11.23 -5.59
C THR A 82 -10.14 -10.22 -6.13
N ILE A 83 -9.98 -10.15 -7.46
CA ILE A 83 -9.08 -9.19 -8.11
C ILE A 83 -9.53 -7.75 -7.88
N ASP A 84 -10.83 -7.47 -7.96
CA ASP A 84 -11.38 -6.14 -7.78
C ASP A 84 -11.22 -5.66 -6.33
N ILE A 85 -11.48 -6.54 -5.36
CA ILE A 85 -11.24 -6.25 -3.93
C ILE A 85 -9.75 -6.01 -3.69
N ALA A 86 -8.87 -6.89 -4.17
CA ALA A 86 -7.43 -6.75 -4.01
C ALA A 86 -6.88 -5.47 -4.65
N THR A 87 -7.42 -5.06 -5.79
CA THR A 87 -7.06 -3.80 -6.46
C THR A 87 -7.43 -2.60 -5.57
N ASN A 88 -8.67 -2.58 -5.05
CA ASN A 88 -9.10 -1.51 -4.15
C ASN A 88 -8.27 -1.45 -2.85
N ILE A 89 -7.83 -2.59 -2.33
CA ILE A 89 -6.93 -2.67 -1.19
C ILE A 89 -5.58 -1.99 -1.51
N VAL A 90 -4.95 -2.34 -2.64
CA VAL A 90 -3.66 -1.74 -3.05
C VAL A 90 -3.80 -0.25 -3.25
N GLU A 91 -4.83 0.20 -3.96
CA GLU A 91 -5.06 1.62 -4.23
C GLU A 91 -5.25 2.40 -2.93
N SER A 92 -6.04 1.85 -2.00
CA SER A 92 -6.25 2.44 -0.68
C SER A 92 -4.96 2.57 0.10
N MET A 93 -4.19 1.47 0.17
CA MET A 93 -2.96 1.45 0.93
C MET A 93 -1.90 2.35 0.31
N ASN A 94 -1.81 2.40 -1.02
CA ASN A 94 -0.95 3.35 -1.74
C ASN A 94 -1.31 4.81 -1.43
N HIS A 95 -2.61 5.14 -1.39
CA HIS A 95 -3.05 6.46 -0.98
C HIS A 95 -2.61 6.80 0.45
N ILE A 96 -2.80 5.87 1.39
CA ILE A 96 -2.46 6.05 2.80
C ILE A 96 -0.93 6.18 3.00
N VAL A 97 -0.13 5.36 2.32
CA VAL A 97 1.34 5.44 2.35
C VAL A 97 1.82 6.77 1.82
N LYS A 98 1.30 7.22 0.66
CA LYS A 98 1.62 8.54 0.10
C LYS A 98 1.29 9.65 1.07
N ARG A 99 0.06 9.64 1.63
CA ARG A 99 -0.38 10.62 2.63
C ARG A 99 0.56 10.66 3.84
N TYR A 100 0.90 9.50 4.41
CA TYR A 100 1.76 9.38 5.59
C TYR A 100 3.13 10.03 5.40
N TYR A 101 3.74 9.87 4.22
CA TYR A 101 5.04 10.45 3.90
C TYR A 101 4.94 11.92 3.49
N ASN A 102 3.89 12.32 2.75
CA ASN A 102 3.67 13.73 2.39
C ASN A 102 3.45 14.61 3.62
N GLU A 103 2.65 14.17 4.60
CA GLU A 103 2.44 14.91 5.85
C GLU A 103 3.77 15.12 6.63
N ARG A 104 4.71 14.18 6.50
CA ARG A 104 6.05 14.28 7.11
C ARG A 104 7.00 15.15 6.31
N GLU A 105 6.92 15.11 4.98
CA GLU A 105 7.66 16.00 4.10
C GLU A 105 7.22 17.46 4.30
N GLU A 106 5.92 17.72 4.44
CA GLU A 106 5.39 19.04 4.79
C GLU A 106 5.92 19.51 6.15
N GLY A 107 5.87 18.65 7.17
CA GLY A 107 6.47 18.95 8.48
C GLY A 107 7.98 19.23 8.39
N LEU A 108 8.70 18.51 7.53
CA LEU A 108 10.12 18.72 7.28
C LEU A 108 10.38 20.06 6.58
N SER A 109 9.56 20.43 5.60
CA SER A 109 9.63 21.70 4.89
C SER A 109 9.42 22.89 5.83
N VAL A 110 8.44 22.81 6.74
CA VAL A 110 8.21 23.83 7.77
C VAL A 110 9.41 23.93 8.73
N MET A 111 9.95 22.79 9.17
CA MET A 111 11.15 22.77 10.02
C MET A 111 12.35 23.39 9.30
N LYS A 112 12.56 23.07 8.02
CA LYS A 112 13.61 23.64 7.15
C LYS A 112 13.52 25.16 7.10
N GLN A 113 12.33 25.71 6.86
CA GLN A 113 12.09 27.15 6.83
C GLN A 113 12.42 27.82 8.17
N ARG A 114 11.98 27.21 9.29
CA ARG A 114 12.24 27.72 10.64
C ARG A 114 13.72 27.72 10.99
N GLU A 115 14.43 26.63 10.74
CA GLU A 115 15.87 26.51 11.02
C GLU A 115 16.69 27.49 10.16
N TYR A 116 16.34 27.66 8.89
CA TYR A 116 17.02 28.66 8.05
C TYR A 116 16.77 30.09 8.51
N ALA A 117 15.56 30.42 8.96
CA ALA A 117 15.27 31.72 9.56
C ALA A 117 16.12 31.96 10.81
N ALA A 118 16.19 30.97 11.72
CA ALA A 118 17.00 31.07 12.93
C ALA A 118 18.51 31.26 12.64
N ILE A 119 19.06 30.55 11.65
CA ILE A 119 20.46 30.71 11.23
C ILE A 119 20.70 32.10 10.62
N LYS A 120 19.74 32.62 9.84
CA LYS A 120 19.82 33.95 9.23
C LYS A 120 19.81 35.05 10.31
N ASP A 121 18.95 34.91 11.32
CA ASP A 121 18.82 35.85 12.43
C ASP A 121 20.05 35.84 13.36
N ALA A 122 20.71 34.68 13.53
CA ALA A 122 21.92 34.54 14.35
C ALA A 122 23.20 35.17 13.75
N GLY A 123 23.16 35.58 12.48
CA GLY A 123 24.29 36.22 11.79
C GLY A 123 25.26 35.24 11.12
N MET A 124 25.79 35.62 9.95
CA MET A 124 26.54 34.73 9.05
C MET A 124 28.04 34.59 9.38
N SER A 125 28.38 34.11 10.57
CA SER A 125 29.76 33.65 10.82
C SER A 125 30.07 32.33 10.08
N LYS A 126 31.34 32.04 9.80
CA LYS A 126 31.78 30.80 9.10
C LYS A 126 31.17 29.50 9.65
N PRO A 127 31.09 29.25 10.97
CA PRO A 127 30.47 28.03 11.50
C PRO A 127 28.97 27.92 11.21
N PHE A 128 28.23 29.04 11.20
CA PHE A 128 26.81 29.04 10.83
C PHE A 128 26.58 28.72 9.35
N LYS A 129 27.51 29.11 8.46
CA LYS A 129 27.48 28.70 7.04
C LYS A 129 27.64 27.19 6.87
N HIS A 130 28.55 26.56 7.61
CA HIS A 130 28.75 25.11 7.54
C HIS A 130 27.54 24.35 8.12
N ALA A 131 26.98 24.85 9.23
CA ALA A 131 25.75 24.30 9.81
C ALA A 131 24.57 24.36 8.83
N ALA A 132 24.37 25.49 8.13
CA ALA A 132 23.33 25.62 7.11
C ALA A 132 23.50 24.65 5.94
N ILE A 133 24.74 24.42 5.48
CA ILE A 133 25.05 23.47 4.41
C ILE A 133 24.78 22.03 4.88
N ALA A 134 25.25 21.65 6.06
CA ALA A 134 25.04 20.32 6.62
C ALA A 134 23.54 20.03 6.83
N LEU A 135 22.80 21.00 7.37
CA LEU A 135 21.35 20.92 7.53
C LEU A 135 20.67 20.73 6.18
N LYS A 136 21.06 21.51 5.15
CA LYS A 136 20.52 21.37 3.79
C LYS A 136 20.68 19.95 3.26
N TYR A 137 21.90 19.42 3.29
CA TYR A 137 22.19 18.08 2.82
C TYR A 137 21.42 17.01 3.58
N HIS A 138 21.34 17.13 4.91
CA HIS A 138 20.62 16.17 5.73
C HIS A 138 19.12 16.13 5.39
N LEU A 139 18.49 17.30 5.26
CA LEU A 139 17.06 17.41 4.95
C LEU A 139 16.75 16.95 3.52
N ASP A 140 17.57 17.33 2.52
CA ASP A 140 17.40 16.89 1.13
C ASP A 140 17.54 15.34 1.00
N LEU A 141 18.41 14.72 1.81
CA LEU A 141 18.52 13.25 1.90
C LEU A 141 17.26 12.63 2.52
N GLN A 142 16.64 13.27 3.51
CA GLN A 142 15.39 12.81 4.11
C GLN A 142 14.21 12.90 3.13
N GLU A 143 14.07 13.99 2.38
CA GLU A 143 13.05 14.14 1.32
C GLU A 143 13.18 13.03 0.27
N LYS A 144 14.41 12.78 -0.23
CA LYS A 144 14.70 11.67 -1.17
C LYS A 144 14.38 10.31 -0.56
N TRP A 145 14.67 10.12 0.72
CA TRP A 145 14.36 8.88 1.42
C TRP A 145 12.85 8.65 1.52
N PHE A 146 12.03 9.66 1.80
CA PHE A 146 10.57 9.54 1.80
C PHE A 146 10.03 9.13 0.42
N THR A 147 10.49 9.80 -0.64
CA THR A 147 10.12 9.46 -2.02
C THR A 147 10.47 8.00 -2.36
N PHE A 148 11.66 7.56 -1.97
CA PHE A 148 12.09 6.18 -2.16
C PHE A 148 11.22 5.19 -1.39
N GLN A 149 10.82 5.49 -0.14
CA GLN A 149 9.95 4.60 0.63
C GLN A 149 8.57 4.47 0.00
N VAL A 150 7.97 5.57 -0.46
CA VAL A 150 6.68 5.53 -1.18
C VAL A 150 6.77 4.62 -2.40
N ALA A 151 7.79 4.82 -3.24
CA ALA A 151 7.98 4.00 -4.44
C ALA A 151 8.25 2.52 -4.12
N ARG A 152 9.06 2.24 -3.08
CA ARG A 152 9.36 0.88 -2.67
C ARG A 152 8.12 0.13 -2.19
N ARG A 153 7.32 0.75 -1.33
CA ARG A 153 6.09 0.13 -0.77
C ARG A 153 5.01 -0.02 -1.82
N GLY A 154 4.85 0.96 -2.71
CA GLY A 154 3.94 0.84 -3.84
C GLY A 154 4.27 -0.35 -4.72
N ARG A 155 5.54 -0.50 -5.13
CA ARG A 155 5.99 -1.65 -5.92
C ARG A 155 5.80 -3.00 -5.23
N GLU A 156 6.02 -3.07 -3.92
CA GLU A 156 5.84 -4.31 -3.15
C GLU A 156 4.37 -4.80 -3.18
N MET A 157 3.42 -3.87 -3.08
CA MET A 157 1.99 -4.19 -3.15
C MET A 157 1.53 -4.46 -4.59
N GLU A 158 2.03 -3.69 -5.57
CA GLU A 158 1.75 -3.89 -7.00
C GLU A 158 2.24 -5.26 -7.49
N ASP A 159 3.46 -5.66 -7.13
CA ASP A 159 3.99 -7.00 -7.44
C ASP A 159 3.14 -8.12 -6.83
N GLY A 160 2.65 -7.94 -5.60
CA GLY A 160 1.70 -8.86 -4.97
C GLY A 160 0.39 -8.98 -5.74
N LEU A 161 -0.17 -7.86 -6.19
CA LEU A 161 -1.40 -7.81 -6.97
C LEU A 161 -1.24 -8.42 -8.37
N ASP A 162 -0.12 -8.13 -9.05
CA ASP A 162 0.14 -8.67 -10.38
C ASP A 162 0.34 -10.18 -10.34
N LYS A 163 1.02 -10.69 -9.31
CA LYS A 163 1.13 -12.13 -9.04
C LYS A 163 -0.24 -12.75 -8.79
N LEU A 164 -1.09 -12.12 -7.98
CA LEU A 164 -2.46 -12.59 -7.76
C LEU A 164 -3.21 -12.68 -9.09
N LYS A 165 -3.29 -11.58 -9.86
CA LYS A 165 -3.98 -11.53 -11.16
C LYS A 165 -3.53 -12.66 -12.10
N ARG A 166 -2.22 -12.80 -12.29
CA ARG A 166 -1.64 -13.80 -13.19
C ARG A 166 -1.98 -15.23 -12.74
N TYR A 167 -1.77 -15.53 -11.46
CA TYR A 167 -1.99 -16.87 -10.92
C TYR A 167 -3.49 -17.23 -10.88
N SER A 168 -4.37 -16.29 -10.56
CA SER A 168 -5.82 -16.52 -10.56
C SER A 168 -6.35 -16.83 -11.96
N GLN A 169 -5.80 -16.18 -13.00
CA GLN A 169 -6.13 -16.49 -14.39
C GLN A 169 -5.67 -17.89 -14.78
N GLU A 170 -4.45 -18.27 -14.38
CA GLU A 170 -3.94 -19.62 -14.62
C GLU A 170 -4.78 -20.69 -13.91
N ALA A 171 -5.14 -20.45 -12.64
CA ALA A 171 -6.01 -21.34 -11.87
C ALA A 171 -7.39 -21.51 -12.53
N LEU A 172 -7.96 -20.44 -13.08
CA LEU A 172 -9.23 -20.49 -13.80
C LEU A 172 -9.14 -21.31 -15.09
N LEU A 173 -8.03 -21.20 -15.83
CA LEU A 173 -7.79 -22.02 -17.03
C LEU A 173 -7.74 -23.50 -16.68
N ILE A 174 -7.00 -23.86 -15.63
CA ILE A 174 -6.89 -25.25 -15.13
C ILE A 174 -8.26 -25.76 -14.68
N SER A 175 -9.03 -24.94 -13.95
CA SER A 175 -10.39 -25.28 -13.51
C SER A 175 -11.31 -25.65 -14.68
N ASN A 176 -11.17 -24.92 -15.80
CA ASN A 176 -11.91 -25.15 -17.04
C ASN A 176 -11.35 -26.30 -17.89
N GLY A 177 -10.36 -27.05 -17.40
CA GLY A 177 -9.74 -28.18 -18.10
C GLY A 177 -8.68 -27.79 -19.14
N ASN A 178 -8.25 -26.52 -19.17
CA ASN A 178 -7.25 -26.01 -20.10
C ASN A 178 -5.88 -25.89 -19.43
N GLU A 179 -5.27 -27.04 -19.11
CA GLU A 179 -3.93 -27.06 -18.49
C GLU A 179 -2.85 -26.59 -19.49
N PRO A 180 -1.90 -25.72 -19.06
CA PRO A 180 -0.80 -25.30 -19.92
C PRO A 180 0.14 -26.47 -20.24
N LEU A 181 0.46 -26.64 -21.53
CA LEU A 181 1.38 -27.69 -22.02
C LEU A 181 2.81 -27.59 -21.44
N TRP A 182 3.19 -26.43 -20.89
CA TRP A 182 4.48 -26.14 -20.30
C TRP A 182 4.51 -26.31 -18.76
N GLY A 183 3.46 -26.89 -18.17
CA GLY A 183 3.29 -27.06 -16.72
C GLY A 183 2.67 -25.84 -16.03
N THR A 184 2.31 -25.97 -14.76
CA THR A 184 1.66 -24.89 -14.00
C THR A 184 2.66 -24.12 -13.13
N THR A 185 2.52 -22.80 -13.02
CA THR A 185 3.27 -21.98 -12.05
C THR A 185 2.69 -22.03 -10.62
N LEU A 186 1.58 -22.74 -10.43
CA LEU A 186 0.83 -22.91 -9.16
C LEU A 186 1.52 -23.77 -8.08
N ALA A 187 2.82 -24.06 -8.22
CA ALA A 187 3.61 -24.85 -7.27
C ALA A 187 4.08 -24.04 -6.05
#